data_AF-A0A315FV13-F1
#
_entry.id   AF-A0A315FV13-F1
#
_cell.length_a   1.000
_cell.length_b   1.000
_cell.length_c   1.000
_cell.angle_alpha   90.00
_cell.angle_beta   90.00
_cell.angle_gamma   90.00
#
_symmetry.space_group_name_H-M   'P 1'
#
loop_
_entity.id
_entity.type
_entity.pdbx_description
1 polymer ?
#
loop_
_entity_poly.entity_id
_entity_poly.type
_entity_poly.pdbx_seq_one_letter_code
_entity_poly.pdbx_strand_id
1 'polypeptide(L)'
;MADRNFYLRFIGLVNAFQKDAGIDAIDPTALRLLEVITQSHAAGNPLKVTDAMALGEIASPATMHRKIEALKTQGYVSTEFQGDNRRAQYLVPSKQGLDYLDALGQALLQAAK
;
A
#
# COMPACT_ATOMS: atom_id res chain seq x y z
N MET A 1 -10.79 -27.29 1.78
CA MET A 1 -11.54 -26.16 1.20
C MET A 1 -11.13 -26.03 -0.26
N ALA A 2 -12.03 -25.76 -1.20
CA ALA A 2 -11.59 -25.37 -2.53
C ALA A 2 -10.87 -24.03 -2.42
N ASP A 3 -9.67 -23.90 -2.98
CA ASP A 3 -8.80 -22.72 -2.85
C ASP A 3 -9.53 -21.41 -3.23
N ARG A 4 -10.48 -21.50 -4.17
CA ARG A 4 -11.35 -20.39 -4.57
C ARG A 4 -12.29 -19.91 -3.47
N ASN A 5 -12.86 -20.81 -2.68
CA ASN A 5 -13.80 -20.43 -1.61
C ASN A 5 -13.09 -19.67 -0.49
N PHE A 6 -11.83 -20.03 -0.19
CA PHE A 6 -10.98 -19.30 0.75
C PHE A 6 -10.75 -17.86 0.27
N TYR A 7 -10.33 -17.68 -0.99
CA TYR A 7 -10.11 -16.36 -1.56
C TYR A 7 -11.38 -15.50 -1.60
N LEU A 8 -12.52 -16.07 -1.99
CA LEU A 8 -13.79 -15.32 -2.01
C LEU A 8 -14.25 -14.90 -0.61
N ARG A 9 -14.00 -15.71 0.43
CA ARG A 9 -14.24 -15.32 1.83
C ARG A 9 -13.37 -14.14 2.23
N PHE A 10 -12.07 -14.21 1.90
CA PHE A 10 -11.15 -13.11 2.14
C PHE A 10 -11.64 -11.80 1.49
N ILE A 11 -12.01 -11.83 0.20
CA ILE A 11 -12.54 -10.65 -0.50
C ILE A 11 -13.82 -10.13 0.16
N GLY A 12 -14.71 -11.02 0.63
CA GLY A 12 -15.90 -10.65 1.37
C GLY A 12 -15.58 -9.89 2.67
N LEU A 13 -14.61 -10.38 3.44
CA LEU A 13 -14.15 -9.73 4.68
C LEU A 13 -13.50 -8.37 4.40
N VAL A 14 -12.69 -8.28 3.33
CA VAL A 14 -12.05 -7.02 2.92
C VAL A 14 -13.09 -5.96 2.59
N ASN A 15 -14.08 -6.33 1.78
CA ASN A 15 -15.16 -5.41 1.39
C ASN A 15 -16.03 -4.98 2.58
N ALA A 16 -16.20 -5.84 3.58
CA ALA A 16 -16.96 -5.52 4.78
C ALA A 16 -16.26 -4.45 5.62
N PHE A 17 -14.97 -4.63 5.95
CA PHE A 17 -14.27 -3.66 6.79
C PHE A 17 -14.06 -2.32 6.08
N GLN A 18 -13.84 -2.31 4.76
CA GLN A 18 -13.71 -1.05 4.01
C GLN A 18 -14.99 -0.22 4.09
N LYS A 19 -16.17 -0.87 4.04
CA LYS A 19 -17.46 -0.20 4.23
C LYS A 19 -17.64 0.32 5.65
N ASP A 20 -17.30 -0.49 6.66
CA ASP A 20 -17.48 -0.13 8.07
C ASP A 20 -16.54 1.01 8.52
N ALA A 21 -15.33 1.07 7.96
CA ALA A 21 -14.36 2.11 8.30
C ALA A 21 -14.69 3.49 7.67
N GLY A 22 -15.67 3.57 6.77
CA GLY A 22 -15.95 4.78 6.00
C GLY A 22 -14.75 5.25 5.17
N ILE A 23 -13.79 4.36 4.94
CA ILE A 23 -12.59 4.61 4.16
C ILE A 23 -12.95 4.38 2.71
N ASP A 24 -12.81 5.40 1.87
CA ASP A 24 -12.85 5.20 0.42
C ASP A 24 -11.85 4.10 0.06
N ALA A 25 -12.35 3.03 -0.57
CA ALA A 25 -11.53 1.88 -0.94
C ALA A 25 -10.24 2.36 -1.62
N ILE A 26 -9.09 1.98 -1.07
CA ILE A 26 -7.81 2.30 -1.68
C ILE A 26 -7.85 1.72 -3.09
N ASP A 27 -7.59 2.59 -4.08
CA ASP A 27 -7.51 2.17 -5.48
C ASP A 27 -6.54 0.97 -5.61
N PRO A 28 -6.89 -0.09 -6.36
CA PRO A 28 -6.05 -1.29 -6.43
C PRO A 28 -4.60 -1.04 -6.84
N THR A 29 -4.37 -0.04 -7.70
CA THR A 29 -3.02 0.37 -8.13
C THR A 29 -2.29 1.08 -6.99
N ALA A 30 -2.98 1.94 -6.24
CA ALA A 30 -2.42 2.58 -5.05
C ALA A 30 -2.11 1.55 -3.96
N LEU A 31 -2.99 0.55 -3.74
CA LEU A 31 -2.73 -0.52 -2.79
C LEU A 31 -1.49 -1.31 -3.20
N ARG A 32 -1.38 -1.67 -4.48
CA ARG A 32 -0.19 -2.38 -4.99
C ARG A 32 1.10 -1.57 -4.77
N LEU A 33 1.04 -0.25 -4.98
CA LEU A 33 2.17 0.63 -4.71
C LEU A 33 2.50 0.70 -3.22
N LEU A 34 1.49 0.80 -2.34
CA LEU A 34 1.68 0.78 -0.89
C LEU A 34 2.37 -0.52 -0.43
N GLU A 35 1.95 -1.68 -0.95
CA GLU A 35 2.60 -2.97 -0.67
C GLU A 35 4.09 -2.96 -1.03
N VAL A 36 4.43 -2.47 -2.22
CA VAL A 36 5.82 -2.41 -2.71
C VAL A 36 6.66 -1.44 -1.88
N ILE A 37 6.12 -0.25 -1.54
CA ILE A 37 6.81 0.70 -0.65
C ILE A 37 7.07 0.06 0.71
N THR A 38 6.06 -0.57 1.31
CA THR A 38 6.18 -1.23 2.61
C THR A 38 7.19 -2.37 2.57
N GLN A 39 7.18 -3.20 1.53
CA GLN A 39 8.13 -4.29 1.36
C GLN A 39 9.58 -3.76 1.24
N SER A 40 9.78 -2.74 0.40
CA SER A 40 11.10 -2.13 0.19
C SER A 40 11.62 -1.44 1.47
N HIS A 41 10.74 -0.76 2.20
CA HIS A 41 11.06 -0.14 3.48
C HIS A 41 11.43 -1.19 4.53
N ALA A 42 10.65 -2.27 4.66
CA ALA A 42 10.93 -3.37 5.59
C ALA A 42 12.27 -4.09 5.28
N ALA A 43 12.68 -4.13 4.01
CA ALA A 43 13.98 -4.64 3.58
C ALA A 43 15.15 -3.68 3.84
N GLY A 44 14.91 -2.50 4.42
CA GLY A 44 15.93 -1.48 4.68
C GLY A 44 16.36 -0.69 3.43
N ASN A 45 15.64 -0.83 2.32
CA ASN A 45 15.93 -0.15 1.06
C ASN A 45 14.70 0.65 0.59
N PRO A 46 14.28 1.72 1.29
CA PRO A 46 13.09 2.48 0.90
C PRO A 46 13.27 3.11 -0.48
N LEU A 47 12.17 3.21 -1.22
CA LEU A 47 12.18 3.71 -2.59
C LEU A 47 12.22 5.23 -2.62
N LYS A 48 13.02 5.80 -3.52
CA LYS A 48 12.87 7.22 -3.87
C LYS A 48 11.57 7.42 -4.63
N VAL A 49 11.01 8.63 -4.55
CA VAL A 49 9.83 9.01 -5.36
C VAL A 49 10.07 8.75 -6.85
N THR A 50 11.26 9.08 -7.37
CA THR A 50 11.63 8.83 -8.78
C THR A 50 11.67 7.36 -9.14
N ASP A 51 12.17 6.53 -8.25
CA ASP A 51 12.33 5.10 -8.49
C ASP A 51 10.96 4.41 -8.44
N ALA A 52 10.10 4.84 -7.51
CA ALA A 52 8.71 4.40 -7.46
C ALA A 52 7.92 4.79 -8.72
N MET A 53 8.16 5.97 -9.30
CA MET A 53 7.57 6.36 -10.59
C MET A 53 8.06 5.52 -11.77
N ALA A 54 9.25 4.92 -11.67
CA ALA A 54 9.85 4.08 -12.71
C ALA A 54 9.37 2.61 -12.65
N LEU A 55 8.54 2.23 -11.67
CA LEU A 55 7.94 0.89 -11.56
C LEU A 55 6.86 0.65 -12.63
N GLY A 56 7.31 0.52 -13.89
CA GLY A 56 6.44 0.36 -15.06
C GLY A 56 5.57 -0.90 -15.06
N GLU A 57 5.88 -1.89 -14.22
CA GLU A 57 5.05 -3.09 -14.01
C GLU A 57 3.73 -2.78 -13.29
N ILE A 58 3.68 -1.68 -12.52
CA ILE A 58 2.48 -1.27 -11.79
C ILE A 58 1.61 -0.37 -12.67
N ALA A 59 2.19 0.73 -13.16
CA ALA A 59 1.49 1.68 -14.03
C ALA A 59 2.47 2.62 -14.76
N SER A 60 1.92 3.44 -15.67
CA SER A 60 2.70 4.51 -16.32
C SER A 60 3.24 5.53 -15.30
N PRO A 61 4.35 6.24 -15.59
CA PRO A 61 4.93 7.21 -14.65
C PRO A 61 3.95 8.30 -14.20
N ALA A 62 3.11 8.80 -15.12
CA ALA A 62 2.08 9.78 -14.80
C ALA A 62 1.01 9.21 -13.86
N THR A 63 0.62 7.95 -14.04
CA THR A 63 -0.30 7.25 -13.14
C THR A 63 0.35 7.03 -11.78
N MET A 64 1.61 6.58 -11.73
CA MET A 64 2.35 6.37 -10.48
C MET A 64 2.44 7.67 -9.67
N HIS A 65 2.80 8.79 -10.29
CA HIS A 65 2.81 10.09 -9.63
C HIS A 65 1.46 10.41 -8.98
N ARG A 66 0.35 10.23 -9.70
CA ARG A 66 -1.01 10.44 -9.15
C ARG A 66 -1.32 9.52 -7.97
N LYS A 67 -0.89 8.26 -8.01
CA LYS A 67 -1.12 7.29 -6.92
C LYS A 67 -0.24 7.57 -5.71
N ILE A 68 1.02 7.98 -5.90
CA ILE A 68 1.90 8.44 -4.82
C ILE A 68 1.27 9.64 -4.09
N GLU A 69 0.82 10.64 -4.85
CA GLU A 69 0.18 11.82 -4.25
C GLU A 69 -1.12 11.46 -3.53
N ALA A 70 -1.95 10.58 -4.10
CA ALA A 70 -3.15 10.10 -3.42
C ALA A 70 -2.84 9.40 -2.08
N LEU A 71 -1.85 8.50 -2.06
CA LEU A 71 -1.43 7.81 -0.83
C LEU A 71 -0.89 8.78 0.22
N LYS A 72 -0.17 9.83 -0.21
CA LYS A 72 0.32 10.89 0.68
C LYS A 72 -0.82 11.74 1.24
N THR A 73 -1.74 12.19 0.39
CA THR A 73 -2.90 12.99 0.81
C THR A 73 -3.82 12.22 1.76
N GLN A 74 -3.98 10.92 1.53
CA GLN A 74 -4.76 10.05 2.41
C GLN A 74 -4.00 9.64 3.69
N GLY A 75 -2.72 9.99 3.80
CA GLY A 75 -1.91 9.72 4.99
C GLY A 75 -1.37 8.29 5.09
N TYR A 76 -1.46 7.46 4.05
CA TYR A 76 -0.94 6.09 4.05
C TYR A 76 0.58 6.01 3.83
N VAL A 77 1.15 7.00 3.17
CA VAL A 77 2.58 7.09 2.87
C VAL A 77 3.09 8.49 3.22
N SER A 78 4.28 8.57 3.78
CA SER A 78 5.02 9.82 3.97
C SER A 78 6.34 9.79 3.22
N THR A 79 7.03 10.94 3.19
CA THR A 79 8.37 11.05 2.62
C THR A 79 9.37 11.49 3.65
N GLU A 80 10.54 10.86 3.67
CA GLU A 80 11.66 11.22 4.54
C GLU A 80 12.91 11.48 3.71
N PHE A 81 13.84 12.24 4.28
CA PHE A 81 15.17 12.43 3.71
C PHE A 81 16.16 11.52 4.45
N GLN A 82 17.01 10.81 3.72
CA GLN A 82 18.05 9.98 4.33
C GLN A 82 19.36 10.74 4.45
N GLY A 83 19.86 10.85 5.69
CA GLY A 83 21.13 11.49 6.02
C GLY A 83 21.18 12.97 5.62
N ASP A 84 22.34 13.42 5.16
CA ASP A 84 22.57 14.82 4.77
C ASP A 84 22.07 15.13 3.35
N ASN A 85 21.62 14.11 2.62
CA ASN A 85 21.16 14.24 1.25
C ASN A 85 19.68 14.67 1.19
N ARG A 86 19.44 15.98 1.33
CA ARG A 86 18.11 16.61 1.17
C ARG A 86 17.60 16.63 -0.28
N ARG A 87 18.32 16.02 -1.23
CA ARG A 87 17.95 16.06 -2.66
C ARG A 87 16.98 14.95 -3.06
N ALA A 88 16.91 13.86 -2.31
CA ALA A 88 16.03 12.73 -2.63
C ALA A 88 15.05 12.45 -1.48
N GLN A 89 13.75 12.49 -1.82
CA GLN A 89 12.69 12.07 -0.93
C GLN A 89 12.47 10.56 -1.07
N TYR A 90 12.51 9.86 0.05
CA TYR A 90 12.26 8.43 0.16
C TYR A 90 10.86 8.20 0.70
N LEU A 91 10.12 7.30 0.07
CA LEU A 91 8.79 6.90 0.47
C LEU A 91 8.88 5.92 1.63
N VAL A 92 8.14 6.19 2.70
CA VAL A 92 8.02 5.34 3.87
C VAL A 92 6.53 5.11 4.17
N PRO A 93 6.12 3.88 4.53
CA PRO A 93 4.74 3.64 4.94
C PRO A 93 4.48 4.37 6.25
N SER A 94 3.34 5.05 6.34
CA SER A 94 2.92 5.64 7.61
C SER A 94 2.34 4.57 8.53
N LYS A 95 2.08 4.93 9.79
CA LYS A 95 1.32 4.07 10.71
C LYS A 95 -0.04 3.66 10.11
N GLN A 96 -0.77 4.59 9.51
CA GLN A 96 -2.07 4.30 8.89
C GLN A 96 -1.94 3.34 7.70
N GLY A 97 -0.88 3.45 6.91
CA GLY A 97 -0.55 2.51 5.84
C GLY A 97 -0.32 1.10 6.36
N LEU A 98 0.43 0.98 7.44
CA LEU A 98 0.70 -0.31 8.09
C LEU A 98 -0.57 -0.89 8.74
N ASP A 99 -1.33 -0.10 9.48
CA ASP A 99 -2.59 -0.51 10.10
C ASP A 99 -3.59 -1.04 9.05
N TYR A 100 -3.62 -0.44 7.85
CA TYR A 100 -4.44 -0.91 6.74
C TYR A 100 -3.98 -2.29 6.24
N LEU A 101 -2.67 -2.50 6.06
CA LEU A 101 -2.12 -3.79 5.65
C LEU A 101 -2.33 -4.87 6.73
N ASP A 102 -2.23 -4.50 8.00
CA ASP A 102 -2.55 -5.39 9.13
C ASP A 102 -4.02 -5.82 9.11
N ALA A 103 -4.95 -4.92 8.80
CA ALA A 103 -6.36 -5.25 8.64
C ALA A 103 -6.59 -6.27 7.51
N LEU A 104 -5.88 -6.13 6.37
CA LEU A 104 -5.89 -7.14 5.31
C LEU A 104 -5.34 -8.49 5.81
N GLY A 105 -4.25 -8.48 6.57
CA GLY A 105 -3.67 -9.67 7.20
C GLY A 105 -4.64 -10.37 8.15
N GLN A 106 -5.36 -9.62 8.97
CA GLN A 106 -6.40 -10.17 9.84
C GLN A 106 -7.56 -10.78 9.05
N ALA A 107 -7.99 -10.15 7.96
CA ALA A 107 -9.01 -10.72 7.07
C ALA A 107 -8.54 -12.03 6.42
N LEU A 108 -7.27 -12.15 6.03
CA LEU A 108 -6.69 -13.41 5.53
C LEU A 108 -6.73 -14.51 6.59
N LEU A 109 -6.32 -14.20 7.82
CA LEU A 109 -6.34 -15.16 8.94
C LEU A 109 -7.77 -15.58 9.29
N GLN A 110 -8.74 -14.68 9.22
CA GLN A 110 -10.15 -15.00 9.44
C GLN A 110 -10.73 -15.89 8.34
N ALA A 111 -10.35 -15.65 7.07
CA ALA A 111 -10.78 -16.49 5.96
C ALA A 111 -10.23 -17.92 6.07
N ALA A 112 -9.10 -18.11 6.76
CA ALA A 112 -8.42 -19.40 6.95
C ALA A 112 -9.04 -20.26 8.05
N LYS A 113 -9.89 -19.66 8.89
CA LYS A 113 -10.66 -20.35 9.93
C LYS A 113 -11.88 -21.05 9.31
#